data_AF-A0A2N3VGH6-F1
#
_entry.id   AF-A0A2N3VGH6-F1
#
_cell.length_a   1.000
_cell.length_b   1.000
_cell.length_c   1.000
_cell.angle_alpha   90.00
_cell.angle_beta   90.00
_cell.angle_gamma   90.00
#
_symmetry.space_group_name_H-M   'P 1'
#
loop_
_entity.id
_entity.type
_entity.pdbx_description
1 polymer ?
#
loop_
_entity_poly.entity_id
_entity_poly.type
_entity_poly.pdbx_seq_one_letter_code
_entity_poly.pdbx_strand_id
1 'polypeptide(L)'
;MDYLALLCAKLTAFGELITPDTELTAPVPSCGDWVFYDLVDHVGRGNLWVVTAVTELRGDFEGEPAPKDPAALREWYESTADAMVSSLSADENQQAWTFTRSMPRTVGFWRRRRAHETLMHLWDGQNALGEADPFDPDLAVDGIDEVFELFAPRMIHRGLAVEPDVALRVRTADTGNSWTYGPGEPVAELTGTASDLLLALWARKSGDDPEFTWDGDRAAGERVLAGPLVP
;
A
#
# COMPACT_ATOMS: atom_id res chain seq x y z
N MET A 1 -5.60 -15.40 4.54
CA MET A 1 -4.21 -14.95 4.70
C MET A 1 -4.00 -14.53 6.15
N ASP A 2 -2.87 -14.85 6.78
CA ASP A 2 -2.57 -14.36 8.14
C ASP A 2 -1.91 -12.97 8.05
N TYR A 3 -2.74 -11.93 7.97
CA TYR A 3 -2.27 -10.56 7.81
C TYR A 3 -1.44 -10.07 9.00
N LEU A 4 -1.68 -10.56 10.21
CA LEU A 4 -0.92 -10.12 11.38
C LEU A 4 0.51 -10.67 11.32
N ALA A 5 0.67 -11.94 10.97
CA ALA A 5 2.00 -12.53 10.78
C ALA A 5 2.78 -11.84 9.65
N LEU A 6 2.12 -11.56 8.52
CA LEU A 6 2.72 -10.82 7.40
C LEU A 6 3.13 -9.41 7.82
N LEU A 7 2.25 -8.69 8.51
CA LEU A 7 2.52 -7.34 9.00
C LEU A 7 3.75 -7.32 9.92
N CYS A 8 3.84 -8.25 10.90
CA CYS A 8 5.00 -8.37 11.77
C CYS A 8 6.29 -8.57 10.96
N ALA A 9 6.28 -9.49 9.98
CA ALA A 9 7.46 -9.74 9.15
C ALA A 9 7.89 -8.50 8.34
N LYS A 10 6.92 -7.76 7.76
CA LYS A 10 7.22 -6.56 6.97
C LYS A 10 7.66 -5.37 7.83
N LEU A 11 7.12 -5.22 9.03
CA LEU A 11 7.57 -4.20 9.98
C LEU A 11 9.03 -4.44 10.41
N THR A 12 9.38 -5.69 10.71
CA THR A 12 10.77 -6.06 11.03
C THR A 12 11.69 -5.75 9.86
N ALA A 13 11.35 -6.21 8.65
CA ALA A 13 12.15 -5.95 7.45
C ALA A 13 12.32 -4.44 7.16
N PHE A 14 11.28 -3.64 7.39
CA PHE A 14 11.37 -2.18 7.23
C PHE A 14 12.30 -1.56 8.28
N GLY A 15 12.22 -2.01 9.54
CA GLY A 15 13.12 -1.56 10.61
C GLY A 15 14.58 -1.90 10.35
N GLU A 16 14.86 -3.01 9.65
CA GLU A 16 16.22 -3.38 9.24
C GLU A 16 16.83 -2.41 8.23
N LEU A 17 16.02 -1.62 7.50
CA LEU A 17 16.51 -0.54 6.64
C LEU A 17 17.03 0.67 7.44
N ILE A 18 16.66 0.78 8.72
CA ILE A 18 17.03 1.91 9.58
C ILE A 18 18.30 1.53 10.36
N THR A 19 19.44 1.95 9.83
CA THR A 19 20.77 1.68 10.40
C THR A 19 21.50 2.99 10.68
N PRO A 20 22.55 2.99 11.52
CA PRO A 20 23.38 4.17 11.74
C PRO A 20 24.01 4.74 10.45
N ASP A 21 24.20 3.92 9.43
CA ASP A 21 24.80 4.30 8.15
C ASP A 21 23.76 4.64 7.06
N THR A 22 22.46 4.53 7.36
CA THR A 22 21.39 4.83 6.40
C THR A 22 21.37 6.33 6.09
N GLU A 23 21.45 6.68 4.80
CA GLU A 23 21.33 8.06 4.35
C GLU A 23 19.87 8.53 4.47
N LEU A 24 19.52 9.17 5.59
CA LEU A 24 18.16 9.66 5.86
C LEU A 24 17.66 10.71 4.85
N THR A 25 18.57 11.36 4.13
CA THR A 25 18.28 12.32 3.07
C THR A 25 18.21 11.71 1.67
N ALA A 26 18.38 10.38 1.54
CA ALA A 26 18.23 9.72 0.25
C ALA A 26 16.81 9.94 -0.28
N PRO A 27 16.64 10.32 -1.55
CA PRO A 27 15.31 10.52 -2.13
C PRO A 27 14.54 9.20 -2.19
N VAL A 28 13.22 9.27 -2.06
CA VAL A 28 12.30 8.13 -2.24
C VAL A 28 11.49 8.37 -3.51
N PRO A 29 11.94 7.90 -4.70
CA PRO A 29 11.40 8.34 -5.98
C PRO A 29 9.90 8.05 -6.19
N SER A 30 9.38 7.00 -5.53
CA SER A 30 7.97 6.62 -5.57
C SER A 30 7.06 7.45 -4.66
N CYS A 31 7.63 8.30 -3.80
CA CYS A 31 6.90 9.08 -2.79
C CYS A 31 7.04 10.60 -3.01
N GLY A 32 7.30 11.03 -4.26
CA GLY A 32 7.39 12.46 -4.61
C GLY A 32 8.66 13.11 -4.06
N ASP A 33 8.50 14.22 -3.32
CA ASP A 33 9.62 14.99 -2.76
C ASP A 33 10.17 14.41 -1.43
N TRP A 34 9.70 13.23 -1.02
CA TRP A 34 10.12 12.60 0.23
C TRP A 34 11.57 12.16 0.18
N VAL A 35 12.23 12.30 1.33
CA VAL A 35 13.46 11.58 1.64
C VAL A 35 13.18 10.39 2.55
N PHE A 36 14.17 9.51 2.74
CA PHE A 36 14.02 8.28 3.52
C PHE A 36 13.53 8.57 4.96
N TYR A 37 13.95 9.67 5.58
CA TYR A 37 13.41 10.11 6.87
C TYR A 37 11.88 10.30 6.84
N ASP A 38 11.34 10.95 5.81
CA ASP A 38 9.90 11.23 5.70
C ASP A 38 9.11 9.93 5.57
N LEU A 39 9.67 8.94 4.87
CA LEU A 39 9.09 7.60 4.76
C LEU A 39 9.03 6.89 6.12
N VAL A 40 10.11 6.93 6.91
CA VAL A 40 10.13 6.32 8.25
C VAL A 40 9.17 7.03 9.20
N ASP A 41 9.16 8.38 9.21
CA ASP A 41 8.22 9.18 9.99
C ASP A 41 6.77 8.86 9.60
N HIS A 42 6.48 8.77 8.31
CA HIS A 42 5.15 8.40 7.81
C HIS A 42 4.70 7.03 8.32
N VAL A 43 5.52 5.99 8.14
CA VAL A 43 5.16 4.63 8.56
C VAL A 43 4.95 4.56 10.07
N GLY A 44 5.85 5.16 10.87
CA GLY A 44 5.73 5.16 12.33
C GLY A 44 4.52 5.96 12.84
N ARG A 45 4.21 7.12 12.24
CA ARG A 45 2.99 7.88 12.56
C ARG A 45 1.73 7.11 12.16
N GLY A 46 1.78 6.41 11.03
CA GLY A 46 0.72 5.49 10.59
C GLY A 46 0.47 4.36 11.60
N ASN A 47 1.53 3.80 12.18
CA ASN A 47 1.41 2.80 13.25
C ASN A 47 0.66 3.37 14.47
N LEU A 48 1.01 4.56 14.92
CA LEU A 48 0.37 5.21 16.07
C LEU A 48 -1.08 5.63 15.78
N TRP A 49 -1.38 6.07 14.55
CA TRP A 49 -2.74 6.35 14.12
C TRP A 49 -3.65 5.12 14.20
N VAL A 50 -3.14 3.94 13.82
CA VAL A 50 -3.87 2.67 13.96
C VAL A 50 -4.08 2.29 15.41
N VAL A 51 -3.08 2.51 16.28
CA VAL A 51 -3.24 2.31 17.72
C VAL A 51 -4.41 3.14 18.22
N THR A 52 -4.46 4.44 17.91
CA THR A 52 -5.58 5.32 18.27
C THR A 52 -6.91 4.84 17.65
N ALA A 53 -6.91 4.37 16.40
CA ALA A 53 -8.10 3.86 15.73
C ALA A 53 -8.69 2.61 16.40
N VAL A 54 -7.84 1.75 16.97
CA VAL A 54 -8.24 0.50 17.60
C VAL A 54 -8.57 0.68 19.08
N THR A 55 -7.73 1.40 19.83
CA THR A 55 -7.85 1.49 21.29
C THR A 55 -8.80 2.61 21.73
N GLU A 56 -8.90 3.68 20.95
CA GLU A 56 -9.72 4.85 21.28
C GLU A 56 -10.93 5.03 20.35
N LEU A 57 -11.02 4.25 19.27
CA LEU A 57 -12.06 4.37 18.24
C LEU A 57 -12.12 5.76 17.59
N ARG A 58 -10.96 6.40 17.42
CA ARG A 58 -10.81 7.73 16.83
C ARG A 58 -10.02 7.71 15.51
N GLY A 59 -10.22 8.75 14.71
CA GLY A 59 -9.62 8.86 13.37
C GLY A 59 -8.54 9.91 13.24
N ASP A 60 -8.22 10.59 14.32
CA ASP A 60 -7.29 11.68 14.41
C ASP A 60 -6.14 11.29 15.33
N PHE A 61 -4.91 11.42 14.82
CA PHE A 61 -3.70 11.27 15.59
C PHE A 61 -2.79 12.47 15.34
N GLU A 62 -2.48 13.20 16.41
CA GLU A 62 -1.51 14.29 16.41
C GLU A 62 -0.34 13.87 17.31
N GLY A 63 0.80 13.63 16.69
CA GLY A 63 2.04 13.25 17.37
C GLY A 63 3.19 14.15 16.99
N GLU A 64 4.21 14.18 17.84
CA GLU A 64 5.48 14.84 17.54
C GLU A 64 6.17 14.16 16.34
N PRO A 65 6.95 14.90 15.54
CA PRO A 65 7.77 14.31 14.48
C PRO A 65 8.77 13.28 15.03
N ALA A 66 9.11 12.29 14.21
CA ALA A 66 10.11 11.28 14.58
C ALA A 66 11.48 11.90 14.90
N PRO A 67 12.29 11.26 15.79
CA PRO A 67 13.66 11.70 16.05
C PRO A 67 14.52 11.72 14.78
N LYS A 68 15.46 12.66 14.66
CA LYS A 68 16.34 12.78 13.48
C LYS A 68 17.67 12.03 13.61
N ASP A 69 18.03 11.63 14.82
CA ASP A 69 19.18 10.77 15.05
C ASP A 69 18.84 9.34 14.61
N PRO A 70 19.67 8.67 13.77
CA PRO A 70 19.33 7.36 13.23
C PRO A 70 19.05 6.27 14.29
N ALA A 71 19.79 6.28 15.40
CA ALA A 71 19.59 5.28 16.46
C ALA A 71 18.27 5.55 17.21
N ALA A 72 18.00 6.80 17.56
CA ALA A 72 16.74 7.20 18.19
C ALA A 72 15.53 7.02 17.24
N LEU A 73 15.72 7.23 15.93
CA LEU A 73 14.70 7.02 14.91
C LEU A 73 14.31 5.54 14.81
N ARG A 74 15.31 4.65 14.82
CA ARG A 74 15.09 3.21 14.82
C ARG A 74 14.32 2.76 16.06
N GLU A 75 14.77 3.16 17.26
CA GLU A 75 14.11 2.83 18.52
C GLU A 75 12.66 3.35 18.54
N TRP A 76 12.45 4.58 18.08
CA TRP A 76 11.11 5.15 17.94
C TRP A 76 10.25 4.33 16.99
N TYR A 77 10.74 4.02 15.79
CA TYR A 77 10.01 3.21 14.81
C TYR A 77 9.63 1.84 15.39
N GLU A 78 10.59 1.10 15.98
CA GLU A 78 10.36 -0.21 16.59
C GLU A 78 9.30 -0.12 17.69
N SER A 79 9.33 0.92 18.53
CA SER A 79 8.31 1.14 19.56
C SER A 79 6.90 1.37 18.98
N THR A 80 6.79 2.09 17.86
CA THR A 80 5.49 2.30 17.18
C THR A 80 4.98 1.00 16.55
N ALA A 81 5.88 0.20 15.97
CA ALA A 81 5.56 -1.08 15.37
C ALA A 81 5.03 -2.06 16.42
N ASP A 82 5.73 -2.19 17.55
CA ASP A 82 5.31 -3.02 18.69
C ASP A 82 3.93 -2.59 19.23
N ALA A 83 3.70 -1.28 19.38
CA ALA A 83 2.41 -0.76 19.82
C ALA A 83 1.28 -1.12 18.84
N MET A 84 1.51 -0.97 17.54
CA MET A 84 0.52 -1.35 16.52
C MET A 84 0.25 -2.85 16.54
N VAL A 85 1.28 -3.70 16.55
CA VAL A 85 1.14 -5.17 16.62
C VAL A 85 0.38 -5.58 17.87
N SER A 86 0.69 -4.98 19.02
CA SER A 86 -0.02 -5.22 20.28
C SER A 86 -1.51 -4.88 20.15
N SER A 87 -1.84 -3.70 19.60
CA SER A 87 -3.24 -3.29 19.39
C SER A 87 -3.99 -4.21 18.41
N LEU A 88 -3.32 -4.66 17.34
CA LEU A 88 -3.90 -5.52 16.32
C LEU A 88 -3.94 -6.99 16.71
N SER A 89 -3.37 -7.39 17.86
CA SER A 89 -3.45 -8.75 18.39
C SER A 89 -4.80 -9.08 19.04
N ALA A 90 -5.71 -8.11 19.15
CA ALA A 90 -7.09 -8.30 19.60
C ALA A 90 -7.91 -9.19 18.66
N ASP A 91 -9.16 -9.52 19.01
CA ASP A 91 -10.06 -10.28 18.12
C ASP A 91 -10.28 -9.51 16.81
N GLU A 92 -10.22 -10.18 15.65
CA GLU A 92 -10.33 -9.53 14.34
C GLU A 92 -11.69 -8.90 14.08
N ASN A 93 -12.74 -9.37 14.77
CA ASN A 93 -14.09 -8.85 14.70
C ASN A 93 -14.33 -7.72 15.71
N GLN A 94 -13.38 -7.45 16.61
CA GLN A 94 -13.47 -6.32 17.52
C GLN A 94 -13.59 -5.03 16.72
N GLN A 95 -14.49 -4.15 17.18
CA GLN A 95 -14.73 -2.87 16.55
C GLN A 95 -13.47 -1.99 16.57
N ALA A 96 -13.24 -1.29 15.46
CA ALA A 96 -12.26 -0.22 15.34
C ALA A 96 -12.87 0.98 14.62
N TRP A 97 -12.26 2.15 14.76
CA TRP A 97 -12.49 3.24 13.81
C TRP A 97 -11.74 2.93 12.51
N THR A 98 -12.27 3.28 11.34
CA THR A 98 -11.56 3.16 10.05
C THR A 98 -11.83 4.39 9.19
N PHE A 99 -10.96 4.68 8.23
CA PHE A 99 -11.09 5.85 7.34
C PHE A 99 -12.16 5.72 6.26
N THR A 100 -12.87 4.59 6.22
CA THR A 100 -13.95 4.31 5.28
C THR A 100 -15.17 3.75 5.98
N ARG A 101 -16.36 4.02 5.43
CA ARG A 101 -17.60 3.38 5.86
C ARG A 101 -18.08 2.30 4.88
N SER A 102 -17.37 2.11 3.77
CA SER A 102 -17.70 1.08 2.76
C SER A 102 -17.23 -0.32 3.15
N MET A 103 -16.35 -0.44 4.14
CA MET A 103 -15.77 -1.69 4.62
C MET A 103 -16.09 -1.94 6.10
N PRO A 104 -15.98 -3.18 6.59
CA PRO A 104 -16.10 -3.49 8.01
C PRO A 104 -15.18 -2.63 8.88
N ARG A 105 -15.73 -2.13 9.98
CA ARG A 105 -15.03 -1.27 10.93
C ARG A 105 -14.45 -2.10 12.08
N THR A 106 -13.44 -2.90 11.77
CA THR A 106 -12.90 -3.90 12.70
C THR A 106 -11.38 -3.91 12.72
N VAL A 107 -10.80 -4.60 13.71
CA VAL A 107 -9.35 -4.88 13.77
C VAL A 107 -8.88 -5.63 12.53
N GLY A 108 -9.68 -6.56 12.00
CA GLY A 108 -9.38 -7.30 10.77
C GLY A 108 -9.17 -6.39 9.54
N PHE A 109 -9.93 -5.30 9.43
CA PHE A 109 -9.70 -4.29 8.38
C PHE A 109 -8.30 -3.69 8.49
N TRP A 110 -7.89 -3.26 9.70
CA TRP A 110 -6.58 -2.66 9.90
C TRP A 110 -5.44 -3.66 9.69
N ARG A 111 -5.63 -4.94 10.04
CA ARG A 111 -4.63 -5.97 9.75
C ARG A 111 -4.34 -6.07 8.25
N ARG A 112 -5.37 -6.22 7.40
CA ARG A 112 -5.21 -6.28 5.93
C ARG A 112 -4.60 -5.00 5.39
N ARG A 113 -5.18 -3.84 5.73
CA ARG A 113 -4.72 -2.53 5.25
C ARG A 113 -3.27 -2.24 5.64
N ARG A 114 -2.89 -2.48 6.89
CA ARG A 114 -1.52 -2.21 7.35
C ARG A 114 -0.51 -3.20 6.80
N ALA A 115 -0.89 -4.45 6.56
CA ALA A 115 -0.03 -5.40 5.86
C ALA A 115 0.35 -4.87 4.46
N HIS A 116 -0.63 -4.42 3.68
CA HIS A 116 -0.41 -3.87 2.33
C HIS A 116 0.33 -2.53 2.32
N GLU A 117 0.00 -1.62 3.24
CA GLU A 117 0.71 -0.34 3.33
C GLU A 117 2.19 -0.53 3.72
N THR A 118 2.44 -1.38 4.72
CA THR A 118 3.80 -1.67 5.17
C THR A 118 4.60 -2.40 4.10
N LEU A 119 3.97 -3.32 3.36
CA LEU A 119 4.59 -3.97 2.20
C LEU A 119 5.02 -2.95 1.15
N MET A 120 4.10 -2.04 0.79
CA MET A 120 4.35 -1.04 -0.23
C MET A 120 5.47 -0.06 0.17
N HIS A 121 5.45 0.42 1.42
CA HIS A 121 6.47 1.33 1.92
C HIS A 121 7.80 0.64 2.21
N LEU A 122 7.81 -0.66 2.53
CA LEU A 122 9.04 -1.45 2.53
C LEU A 122 9.67 -1.46 1.15
N TRP A 123 8.88 -1.68 0.10
CA TRP A 123 9.39 -1.59 -1.27
C TRP A 123 9.89 -0.18 -1.61
N ASP A 124 9.17 0.86 -1.20
CA ASP A 124 9.62 2.26 -1.40
C ASP A 124 10.99 2.49 -0.74
N GLY A 125 11.18 1.97 0.48
CA GLY A 125 12.43 2.09 1.22
C GLY A 125 13.57 1.28 0.60
N GLN A 126 13.32 0.04 0.20
CA GLN A 126 14.33 -0.79 -0.48
C GLN A 126 14.74 -0.17 -1.82
N ASN A 127 13.78 0.32 -2.60
CA ASN A 127 14.03 0.97 -3.90
C ASN A 127 14.80 2.30 -3.74
N ALA A 128 14.55 3.06 -2.66
CA ALA A 128 15.33 4.26 -2.35
C ALA A 128 16.80 3.95 -2.01
N LEU A 129 17.07 2.79 -1.40
CA LEU A 129 18.39 2.38 -0.95
C LEU A 129 19.12 1.43 -1.91
N GLY A 130 18.48 1.05 -3.02
CA GLY A 130 19.03 0.11 -3.99
C GLY A 130 17.94 -0.55 -4.82
N GLU A 131 17.87 -1.88 -4.74
CA GLU A 131 16.89 -2.68 -5.47
C GLU A 131 15.88 -3.27 -4.48
N ALA A 132 14.60 -3.16 -4.82
CA ALA A 132 13.52 -3.73 -4.03
C ALA A 132 13.16 -5.14 -4.48
N ASP A 133 12.81 -5.99 -3.51
CA ASP A 133 12.35 -7.34 -3.81
C ASP A 133 10.94 -7.30 -4.41
N PRO A 134 10.62 -8.22 -5.35
CA PRO A 134 9.25 -8.39 -5.80
C PRO A 134 8.35 -8.85 -4.64
N PHE A 135 7.07 -8.53 -4.74
CA PHE A 135 6.07 -9.00 -3.79
C PHE A 135 5.82 -10.50 -3.94
N ASP A 136 5.44 -11.12 -2.82
CA ASP A 136 4.83 -12.44 -2.85
C ASP A 136 3.58 -12.41 -3.74
N PRO A 137 3.43 -13.31 -4.73
CA PRO A 137 2.33 -13.23 -5.70
C PRO A 137 0.94 -13.29 -5.08
N ASP A 138 0.72 -14.13 -4.07
CA ASP A 138 -0.58 -14.26 -3.41
C ASP A 138 -0.92 -12.99 -2.62
N LEU A 139 0.07 -12.40 -1.95
CA LEU A 139 -0.08 -11.10 -1.28
C LEU A 139 -0.34 -9.98 -2.29
N ALA A 140 0.33 -9.99 -3.44
CA ALA A 140 0.12 -8.98 -4.47
C ALA A 140 -1.28 -9.07 -5.10
N VAL A 141 -1.77 -10.30 -5.34
CA VAL A 141 -3.17 -10.55 -5.78
C VAL A 141 -4.17 -9.94 -4.79
N ASP A 142 -4.01 -10.19 -3.49
CA ASP A 142 -4.91 -9.60 -2.47
C ASP A 142 -4.78 -8.06 -2.39
N GLY A 143 -3.61 -7.51 -2.71
CA GLY A 143 -3.40 -6.07 -2.81
C GLY A 143 -4.11 -5.45 -4.03
N ILE A 144 -4.14 -6.16 -5.16
CA ILE A 144 -4.90 -5.74 -6.35
C ILE A 144 -6.41 -5.78 -6.05
N ASP A 145 -6.89 -6.81 -5.34
CA ASP A 145 -8.27 -6.85 -4.83
C ASP A 145 -8.57 -5.60 -4.01
N GLU A 146 -7.69 -5.22 -3.07
CA GLU A 146 -7.89 -4.04 -2.23
C GLU A 146 -7.93 -2.72 -3.04
N VAL A 147 -7.10 -2.59 -4.09
CA VAL A 147 -7.17 -1.42 -4.97
C VAL A 147 -8.56 -1.27 -5.57
N PHE A 148 -9.13 -2.33 -6.15
CA PHE A 148 -10.41 -2.25 -6.83
C PHE A 148 -11.62 -2.29 -5.88
N GLU A 149 -11.54 -2.97 -4.73
CA GLU A 149 -12.60 -3.06 -3.74
C GLU A 149 -12.73 -1.79 -2.89
N LEU A 150 -11.59 -1.19 -2.51
CA LEU A 150 -11.55 -0.10 -1.53
C LEU A 150 -11.11 1.22 -2.15
N PHE A 151 -9.93 1.26 -2.77
CA PHE A 151 -9.31 2.54 -3.08
C PHE A 151 -9.88 3.21 -4.32
N ALA A 152 -10.03 2.50 -5.44
CA ALA A 152 -10.56 3.09 -6.66
C ALA A 152 -11.99 3.64 -6.46
N PRO A 153 -12.94 2.90 -5.83
CA PRO A 153 -14.26 3.46 -5.49
C PRO A 153 -14.17 4.66 -4.53
N ARG A 154 -13.22 4.62 -3.57
CA ARG A 154 -13.02 5.72 -2.62
C ARG A 154 -12.48 6.99 -3.30
N MET A 155 -11.58 6.88 -4.27
CA MET A 155 -11.06 8.03 -5.02
C MET A 155 -12.16 8.70 -5.84
N ILE A 156 -13.05 7.90 -6.46
CA ILE A 156 -14.26 8.39 -7.13
C ILE A 156 -15.19 9.09 -6.14
N HIS A 157 -15.50 8.45 -5.00
CA HIS A 157 -16.37 9.05 -3.97
C HIS A 157 -15.84 10.38 -3.41
N ARG A 158 -14.51 10.55 -3.37
CA ARG A 158 -13.85 11.80 -2.95
C ARG A 158 -13.78 12.87 -4.05
N GLY A 159 -14.20 12.56 -5.28
CA GLY A 159 -14.08 13.46 -6.43
C GLY A 159 -12.65 13.65 -6.92
N LEU A 160 -11.75 12.70 -6.63
CA LEU A 160 -10.36 12.71 -7.06
C LEU A 160 -10.12 11.89 -8.34
N ALA A 161 -11.05 10.98 -8.66
CA ALA A 161 -11.06 10.18 -9.88
C ALA A 161 -12.47 10.16 -10.49
N VAL A 162 -12.58 9.70 -11.74
CA VAL A 162 -13.84 9.56 -12.47
C VAL A 162 -14.11 8.08 -12.71
N GLU A 163 -15.38 7.69 -12.77
CA GLU A 163 -15.75 6.33 -13.18
C GLU A 163 -15.24 6.05 -14.61
N PRO A 164 -14.66 4.88 -14.89
CA PRO A 164 -14.26 4.52 -16.25
C PRO A 164 -15.48 4.43 -17.18
N ASP A 165 -15.37 4.98 -18.40
CA ASP A 165 -16.41 4.88 -19.43
C ASP A 165 -16.43 3.51 -20.14
N VAL A 166 -15.32 2.77 -20.06
CA VAL A 166 -15.11 1.45 -20.67
C VAL A 166 -14.38 0.54 -19.69
N ALA A 167 -14.46 -0.77 -19.90
CA ALA A 167 -13.77 -1.75 -19.09
C ALA A 167 -12.32 -2.00 -19.56
N LEU A 168 -11.43 -2.19 -18.59
CA LEU A 168 -10.08 -2.75 -18.75
C LEU A 168 -10.01 -4.07 -18.00
N ARG A 169 -9.38 -5.08 -18.61
CA ARG A 169 -8.99 -6.30 -17.91
C ARG A 169 -7.56 -6.16 -17.40
N VAL A 170 -7.33 -6.52 -16.14
CA VAL A 170 -6.00 -6.65 -15.55
C VAL A 170 -5.78 -8.13 -15.26
N ARG A 171 -4.71 -8.73 -15.76
CA ARG A 171 -4.44 -10.18 -15.62
C ARG A 171 -3.03 -10.45 -15.11
N THR A 172 -2.89 -11.28 -14.10
CA THR A 172 -1.57 -11.77 -13.67
C THR A 172 -1.10 -12.89 -14.59
N ALA A 173 0.14 -12.78 -15.07
CA ALA A 173 0.77 -13.80 -15.91
C ALA A 173 1.26 -15.01 -15.08
N ASP A 174 1.65 -14.78 -13.83
CA ASP A 174 2.26 -15.73 -12.91
C ASP A 174 1.23 -16.52 -12.08
N THR A 175 0.11 -15.90 -11.68
CA THR A 175 -0.95 -16.58 -10.90
C THR A 175 -2.22 -16.87 -11.70
N GLY A 176 -2.43 -16.22 -12.85
CA GLY A 176 -3.60 -16.40 -13.70
C GLY A 176 -4.89 -15.72 -13.19
N ASN A 177 -4.83 -14.93 -12.12
CA ASN A 177 -5.91 -14.09 -11.62
C ASN A 177 -6.25 -12.98 -12.64
N SER A 178 -7.50 -12.51 -12.61
CA SER A 178 -7.89 -11.38 -13.46
C SER A 178 -9.02 -10.56 -12.86
N TRP A 179 -8.97 -9.25 -13.07
CA TRP A 179 -9.97 -8.27 -12.67
C TRP A 179 -10.51 -7.55 -13.90
N THR A 180 -11.74 -7.06 -13.80
CA THR A 180 -12.32 -6.15 -14.80
C THR A 180 -12.70 -4.86 -14.09
N TYR A 181 -12.08 -3.76 -14.50
CA TYR A 181 -12.34 -2.43 -13.94
C TYR A 181 -13.02 -1.55 -15.00
N GLY A 182 -14.21 -1.04 -14.68
CA GLY A 182 -15.07 -0.31 -15.60
C GLY A 182 -16.25 -1.14 -16.14
N PRO A 183 -17.16 -0.51 -16.91
CA PRO A 183 -18.40 -1.14 -17.37
C PRO A 183 -18.22 -1.94 -18.67
N GLY A 184 -19.01 -3.01 -18.82
CA GLY A 184 -19.12 -3.78 -20.07
C GLY A 184 -18.00 -4.79 -20.31
N GLU A 185 -17.83 -5.22 -21.57
CA GLU A 185 -16.72 -6.11 -21.95
C GLU A 185 -15.42 -5.28 -22.07
N PRO A 186 -14.30 -5.76 -21.52
CA PRO A 186 -13.02 -5.09 -21.63
C PRO A 186 -12.61 -4.80 -23.08
N VAL A 187 -12.26 -3.54 -23.33
CA VAL A 187 -11.73 -3.10 -24.64
C VAL A 187 -10.22 -3.33 -24.78
N ALA A 188 -9.56 -3.59 -23.65
CA ALA A 188 -8.14 -3.91 -23.55
C ALA A 188 -7.86 -4.85 -22.37
N GLU A 189 -6.70 -5.51 -22.41
CA GLU A 189 -6.14 -6.30 -21.32
C GLU A 189 -4.69 -5.86 -21.04
N LEU A 190 -4.40 -5.53 -19.78
CA LEU A 190 -3.05 -5.31 -19.25
C LEU A 190 -2.61 -6.57 -18.51
N THR A 191 -1.48 -7.14 -18.92
CA THR A 191 -0.91 -8.36 -18.32
C THR A 191 0.53 -8.12 -17.83
N GLY A 192 0.83 -8.61 -16.63
CA GLY A 192 2.15 -8.56 -15.98
C GLY A 192 2.20 -9.53 -14.78
N THR A 193 3.29 -9.55 -14.01
CA THR A 193 3.31 -10.32 -12.74
C THR A 193 2.38 -9.66 -11.71
N ALA A 194 1.91 -10.42 -10.72
CA ALA A 194 1.08 -9.86 -9.65
C ALA A 194 1.77 -8.69 -8.92
N SER A 195 3.07 -8.85 -8.63
CA SER A 195 3.90 -7.80 -8.02
C SER A 195 3.92 -6.54 -8.87
N ASP A 196 4.25 -6.67 -10.15
CA ASP A 196 4.40 -5.52 -11.04
C ASP A 196 3.08 -4.80 -11.28
N LEU A 197 1.99 -5.54 -11.45
CA LEU A 197 0.67 -4.96 -11.61
C LEU A 197 0.24 -4.19 -10.36
N LEU A 198 0.49 -4.73 -9.16
CA LEU A 198 0.21 -4.01 -7.93
C LEU A 198 1.05 -2.72 -7.84
N LEU A 199 2.35 -2.78 -8.15
CA LEU A 199 3.22 -1.60 -8.19
C LEU A 199 2.72 -0.57 -9.21
N ALA A 200 2.26 -0.99 -10.40
CA ALA A 200 1.72 -0.10 -11.41
C ALA A 200 0.42 0.59 -10.95
N LEU A 201 -0.51 -0.16 -10.33
CA LEU A 201 -1.75 0.40 -9.78
C LEU A 201 -1.50 1.41 -8.64
N TRP A 202 -0.37 1.27 -7.95
CA TRP A 202 0.12 2.21 -6.94
C TRP A 202 1.12 3.24 -7.49
N ALA A 203 1.18 3.43 -8.81
CA ALA A 203 2.02 4.42 -9.50
C ALA A 203 3.53 4.31 -9.23
N ARG A 204 4.02 3.12 -8.83
CA ARG A 204 5.44 2.83 -8.60
C ARG A 204 6.13 2.23 -9.82
N LYS A 205 5.36 1.72 -10.77
CA LYS A 205 5.84 1.19 -12.05
C LYS A 205 5.04 1.79 -13.20
N SER A 206 5.73 2.20 -14.27
CA SER A 206 5.05 2.79 -15.44
C SER A 206 4.28 1.73 -16.21
N GLY A 207 3.08 2.04 -16.71
CA GLY A 207 2.35 1.16 -17.63
C GLY A 207 3.06 0.94 -18.98
N ASP A 208 4.10 1.73 -19.26
CA ASP A 208 5.00 1.57 -20.42
C ASP A 208 6.16 0.59 -20.17
N ASP A 209 6.27 0.03 -18.96
CA ASP A 209 7.32 -0.92 -18.62
C ASP A 209 7.28 -2.13 -19.58
N PRO A 210 8.42 -2.55 -20.15
CA PRO A 210 8.47 -3.65 -21.12
C PRO A 210 8.03 -5.01 -20.55
N GLU A 211 7.97 -5.16 -19.23
CA GLU A 211 7.41 -6.35 -18.59
C GLU A 211 5.89 -6.42 -18.67
N PHE A 212 5.23 -5.31 -19.01
CA PHE A 212 3.80 -5.27 -19.29
C PHE A 212 3.49 -5.57 -20.75
N THR A 213 2.43 -6.35 -20.93
CA THR A 213 1.85 -6.64 -22.24
C THR A 213 0.44 -6.10 -22.31
N TRP A 214 0.11 -5.52 -23.46
CA TRP A 214 -1.19 -4.96 -23.76
C TRP A 214 -1.82 -5.69 -24.93
N ASP A 215 -3.06 -6.12 -24.78
CA ASP A 215 -3.92 -6.60 -25.86
C ASP A 215 -5.15 -5.68 -26.01
N GLY A 216 -5.64 -5.50 -27.23
CA GLY A 216 -6.76 -4.59 -27.53
C GLY A 216 -6.40 -3.10 -27.61
N ASP A 217 -7.35 -2.22 -27.27
CA ASP A 217 -7.18 -0.75 -27.35
C ASP A 217 -6.43 -0.19 -26.13
N ARG A 218 -5.09 -0.27 -26.19
CA ARG A 218 -4.20 0.25 -25.13
C ARG A 218 -4.51 1.69 -24.73
N ALA A 219 -4.76 2.58 -25.68
CA ALA A 219 -5.03 3.98 -25.38
C ALA A 219 -6.33 4.13 -24.57
N ALA A 220 -7.34 3.29 -24.81
CA ALA A 220 -8.53 3.23 -23.96
C ALA A 220 -8.23 2.65 -22.58
N GLY A 221 -7.44 1.57 -22.50
CA GLY A 221 -7.02 0.98 -21.23
C GLY A 221 -6.23 1.94 -20.35
N GLU A 222 -5.29 2.69 -20.92
CA GLU A 222 -4.53 3.73 -20.21
C GLU A 222 -5.45 4.84 -19.68
N ARG A 223 -6.51 5.21 -20.42
CA ARG A 223 -7.52 6.15 -19.92
C ARG A 223 -8.33 5.58 -18.75
N VAL A 224 -8.58 4.27 -18.72
CA VAL A 224 -9.27 3.61 -17.58
C VAL A 224 -8.42 3.69 -16.31
N LEU A 225 -7.09 3.62 -16.44
CA LEU A 225 -6.15 3.80 -15.33
C LEU A 225 -5.75 5.27 -15.10
N ALA A 226 -6.31 6.21 -15.85
CA ALA A 226 -5.95 7.62 -15.74
C ALA A 226 -6.59 8.26 -14.51
N GLY A 227 -5.74 8.83 -13.64
CA GLY A 227 -6.15 9.43 -12.37
C GLY A 227 -5.75 8.55 -11.18
N PRO A 228 -5.87 9.07 -9.94
CA PRO A 228 -5.49 8.33 -8.76
C PRO A 228 -6.48 7.18 -8.51
N LEU A 229 -6.03 5.93 -8.69
CA LEU A 229 -6.74 4.74 -8.19
C LEU A 229 -6.58 4.59 -6.69
N VAL A 230 -5.49 5.15 -6.15
CA VAL A 230 -5.07 5.07 -4.76
C VAL A 230 -4.82 6.49 -4.21
N PRO A 231 -4.79 6.68 -2.86
CA PRO A 231 -4.67 7.98 -2.22
C PRO A 231 -3.39 8.75 -2.56
#